data_AF-A0A1F9ZAQ7-F1
#
_entry.id   AF-A0A1F9ZAQ7-F1
#
_cell.length_a   1.000
_cell.length_b   1.000
_cell.length_c   1.000
_cell.angle_alpha   90.00
_cell.angle_beta   90.00
_cell.angle_gamma   90.00
#
_symmetry.space_group_name_H-M   'P 1'
#
loop_
_entity.id
_entity.type
_entity.pdbx_description
1 polymer ?
#
loop_
_entity_poly.entity_id
_entity_poly.type
_entity_poly.pdbx_seq_one_letter_code
_entity_poly.pdbx_strand_id
1 'polypeptide(L)'
;MEPLQLDDRCWMILKGLSNSPKTPQMLATIFGIPIAECWQRIRFLEGLGLIEVILTFISREGRVVYFYQTNTESLSVAIVEDTAAVYFEPAL
;
A
#
# COMPACT_ATOMS: atom_id res chain seq x y z
N MET A 1 20.20 -6.75 3.83
CA MET A 1 18.94 -6.04 3.55
C MET A 1 19.27 -4.58 3.37
N GLU A 2 19.02 -4.01 2.19
CA GLU A 2 19.17 -2.56 1.97
C GLU A 2 17.86 -1.85 2.34
N PRO A 3 17.92 -0.67 2.99
CA PRO A 3 16.72 0.06 3.36
C PRO A 3 16.07 0.67 2.11
N LEU A 4 14.80 0.35 1.87
CA LEU A 4 14.02 1.02 0.82
C LEU A 4 13.44 2.32 1.38
N GLN A 5 13.76 3.43 0.71
CA GLN A 5 13.17 4.74 1.02
C GLN A 5 11.83 4.88 0.28
N LEU A 6 10.74 4.95 1.05
CA LEU A 6 9.40 5.20 0.54
C LEU A 6 9.09 6.71 0.63
N ASP A 7 8.43 7.24 -0.39
CA ASP A 7 7.92 8.62 -0.33
C ASP A 7 6.77 8.77 0.67
N ASP A 8 6.45 10.01 1.05
CA ASP A 8 5.39 10.31 2.03
C ASP A 8 4.04 9.71 1.62
N ARG A 9 3.74 9.66 0.33
CA ARG A 9 2.47 9.11 -0.18
C ARG A 9 2.39 7.60 -0.01
N CYS A 10 3.49 6.89 -0.24
CA CYS A 10 3.60 5.46 0.01
C CYS A 10 3.41 5.17 1.51
N TRP A 11 4.05 5.95 2.38
CA TRP A 11 3.87 5.83 3.83
C TRP A 11 2.41 6.06 4.27
N MET A 12 1.76 7.10 3.75
CA MET A 12 0.36 7.38 4.03
C MET A 12 -0.53 6.21 3.61
N ILE A 13 -0.31 5.64 2.42
CA ILE A 13 -1.08 4.51 1.91
C ILE A 13 -0.85 3.26 2.76
N LEU A 14 0.39 2.90 3.06
CA LEU A 14 0.72 1.74 3.91
C LEU A 14 0.07 1.86 5.30
N LYS A 15 0.18 3.03 5.93
CA LYS A 15 -0.46 3.29 7.24
C LYS A 15 -1.99 3.26 7.14
N GLY A 16 -2.54 3.74 6.02
CA GLY A 16 -3.97 3.65 5.75
C GLY A 16 -4.44 2.20 5.70
N LEU A 17 -3.70 1.35 5.01
CA LEU A 17 -4.02 -0.06 4.79
C LEU A 17 -3.75 -0.96 5.99
N SER A 18 -2.81 -0.59 6.87
CA SER A 18 -2.50 -1.37 8.08
C SER A 18 -3.63 -1.38 9.12
N ASN A 19 -4.50 -0.36 9.09
CA ASN A 19 -5.61 -0.23 10.04
C ASN A 19 -6.87 -0.98 9.61
N SER A 20 -7.11 -1.04 8.29
CA SER A 20 -8.22 -1.80 7.71
C SER A 20 -8.12 -1.83 6.18
N PRO A 21 -8.68 -2.86 5.53
CA PRO A 21 -8.67 -2.96 4.08
C PRO A 21 -9.38 -1.80 3.39
N LYS A 22 -8.79 -1.25 2.32
CA LYS A 22 -9.34 -0.10 1.58
C LYS A 22 -9.17 -0.25 0.09
N THR A 23 -10.05 0.42 -0.64
CA THR A 23 -9.91 0.56 -2.10
C THR A 23 -8.98 1.73 -2.44
N PRO A 24 -8.35 1.74 -3.62
CA PRO A 24 -7.61 2.89 -4.13
C PRO A 24 -8.42 4.19 -4.09
N GLN A 25 -9.72 4.10 -4.42
CA GLN A 25 -10.61 5.25 -4.39
C GLN A 25 -10.79 5.82 -2.97
N MET A 26 -10.92 4.95 -1.96
CA MET A 26 -11.01 5.39 -0.56
C MET A 26 -9.72 6.07 -0.12
N LEU A 27 -8.55 5.49 -0.44
CA LEU A 27 -7.25 6.05 -0.09
C LEU A 27 -7.03 7.43 -0.74
N ALA A 28 -7.33 7.55 -2.04
CA ALA A 28 -7.26 8.81 -2.77
C ALA A 28 -8.11 9.90 -2.11
N THR A 29 -9.34 9.57 -1.73
CA THR A 29 -10.25 10.51 -1.05
C THR A 29 -9.76 10.88 0.35
N ILE A 30 -9.36 9.91 1.17
CA ILE A 30 -8.93 10.15 2.56
C ILE A 30 -7.69 11.04 2.62
N PHE A 31 -6.75 10.83 1.70
CA PHE A 31 -5.43 11.49 1.73
C PHE A 31 -5.30 12.65 0.75
N GLY A 32 -6.36 12.98 0.00
CA GLY A 32 -6.35 14.05 -1.01
C GLY A 32 -5.33 13.80 -2.12
N ILE A 33 -5.16 12.54 -2.53
CA ILE A 33 -4.20 12.13 -3.57
C ILE A 33 -4.98 11.97 -4.89
N PRO A 34 -4.48 12.51 -6.02
CA PRO A 34 -5.06 12.23 -7.34
C PRO A 34 -5.15 10.72 -7.58
N ILE A 35 -6.30 10.23 -8.07
CA ILE A 35 -6.55 8.78 -8.18
C ILE A 35 -5.49 8.05 -9.03
N ALA A 36 -4.99 8.68 -10.10
CA ALA A 36 -3.93 8.13 -10.93
C ALA A 36 -2.61 7.97 -10.16
N GLU A 37 -2.25 8.96 -9.33
CA GLU A 37 -1.08 8.93 -8.47
C GLU A 37 -1.23 7.86 -7.38
N CYS A 38 -2.42 7.74 -6.78
CA CYS A 38 -2.72 6.69 -5.81
C CYS A 38 -2.55 5.28 -6.42
N TRP A 39 -3.00 5.06 -7.65
CA TRP A 39 -2.81 3.80 -8.36
C TRP A 39 -1.33 3.49 -8.61
N GLN A 40 -0.52 4.49 -8.99
CA GLN A 40 0.92 4.31 -9.18
C GLN A 40 1.60 3.82 -7.89
N ARG A 41 1.29 4.45 -6.74
CA ARG A 41 1.84 4.02 -5.45
C ARG A 41 1.36 2.64 -5.03
N ILE A 42 0.07 2.32 -5.23
CA ILE A 42 -0.46 0.99 -4.91
C ILE A 42 0.25 -0.09 -5.72
N ARG A 43 0.43 0.11 -7.04
CA ARG A 43 1.16 -0.85 -7.87
C ARG A 43 2.61 -1.00 -7.46
N PHE A 44 3.26 0.09 -7.07
CA PHE A 44 4.62 0.05 -6.54
C PHE A 44 4.70 -0.77 -5.24
N LEU A 45 3.84 -0.48 -4.26
CA LEU A 45 3.79 -1.20 -2.98
C LEU A 45 3.39 -2.68 -3.13
N GLU A 46 2.47 -2.98 -4.06
CA GLU A 46 2.05 -4.35 -4.40
C GLU A 46 3.21 -5.11 -5.07
N GLY A 47 3.94 -4.46 -5.99
CA GLY A 47 5.13 -5.06 -6.62
C GLY A 47 6.28 -5.31 -5.64
N LEU A 48 6.30 -4.60 -4.52
CA LEU A 48 7.20 -4.83 -3.39
C LEU A 48 6.61 -5.81 -2.36
N GLY A 49 5.47 -6.46 -2.62
CA GLY A 49 4.84 -7.39 -1.68
C GLY A 49 4.40 -6.78 -0.34
N LEU A 50 4.44 -5.46 -0.18
CA LEU A 50 4.12 -4.77 1.08
C LEU A 50 2.61 -4.66 1.31
N ILE A 51 1.84 -4.78 0.23
CA ILE A 51 0.39 -4.82 0.26
C ILE A 51 -0.10 -5.92 -0.67
N GLU A 52 -1.29 -6.44 -0.40
CA GLU A 52 -1.93 -7.49 -1.19
C GLU A 52 -3.42 -7.21 -1.38
N VAL A 53 -4.00 -7.77 -2.44
CA VAL A 53 -5.45 -7.75 -2.66
C VAL A 53 -6.08 -8.87 -1.85
N ILE A 54 -6.99 -8.52 -0.94
CA ILE A 54 -7.71 -9.52 -0.13
C ILE A 54 -9.14 -9.79 -0.60
N LEU A 55 -9.70 -8.87 -1.37
CA LEU A 55 -11.05 -9.01 -1.89
C LEU A 55 -11.15 -8.29 -3.23
N THR A 56 -11.63 -9.03 -4.22
CA THR A 56 -12.00 -8.50 -5.53
C THR A 56 -13.48 -8.77 -5.75
N PHE A 57 -14.24 -7.75 -6.12
CA PHE A 57 -15.64 -7.92 -6.50
C PHE A 57 -16.04 -6.98 -7.64
N ILE A 58 -17.13 -7.32 -8.31
CA ILE A 58 -17.71 -6.51 -9.40
C ILE A 58 -18.81 -5.64 -8.81
N SER A 59 -18.70 -4.33 -8.97
CA SER A 59 -19.73 -3.38 -8.54
C SER A 59 -20.99 -3.52 -9.38
N ARG A 60 -22.10 -2.92 -8.91
CA ARG A 60 -23.36 -2.85 -9.67
C ARG A 60 -23.22 -2.16 -11.04
N GLU A 61 -22.19 -1.33 -11.19
CA GLU A 61 -21.87 -0.61 -12.43
C GLU A 61 -20.96 -1.44 -13.36
N GLY A 62 -20.66 -2.69 -13.01
CA GLY A 62 -19.76 -3.56 -13.78
C GLY A 62 -18.27 -3.23 -13.61
N ARG A 63 -17.90 -2.42 -12.60
CA ARG A 63 -16.50 -2.05 -12.34
C ARG A 63 -15.86 -3.05 -11.39
N VAL A 64 -14.62 -3.44 -11.66
CA VAL A 64 -13.83 -4.24 -10.72
C VAL A 64 -13.35 -3.35 -9.57
N VAL A 65 -13.55 -3.81 -8.35
CA VAL A 65 -13.13 -3.12 -7.13
C VAL A 65 -12.21 -4.03 -6.34
N TYR A 66 -11.04 -3.51 -6.01
CA TYR A 66 -10.00 -4.20 -5.24
C TYR A 66 -9.89 -3.59 -3.85
N PHE A 67 -9.98 -4.43 -2.82
CA PHE A 67 -9.59 -4.06 -1.46
C PHE A 67 -8.19 -4.58 -1.19
N TYR A 68 -7.32 -3.65 -0.81
CA TYR A 68 -5.95 -3.92 -0.42
C TYR A 68 -5.84 -3.98 1.10
N GLN A 69 -4.85 -4.70 1.60
CA GLN A 69 -4.36 -4.62 2.99
C GLN A 69 -2.83 -4.65 3.03
N THR A 70 -2.24 -4.25 4.14
CA THR A 70 -0.79 -4.40 4.37
C THR A 70 -0.45 -5.87 4.63
N ASN A 71 0.58 -6.38 3.95
CA ASN A 71 1.14 -7.70 4.22
C ASN A 71 2.07 -7.60 5.43
N THR A 72 1.64 -8.11 6.58
CA THR A 72 2.42 -8.05 7.82
C THR A 72 3.60 -9.02 7.87
N GLU A 73 3.61 -10.06 7.02
CA GLU A 73 4.71 -11.02 6.97
C GLU A 73 5.91 -10.45 6.21
N SER A 74 5.65 -9.66 5.16
CA SER A 74 6.68 -9.02 4.33
C SER A 74 7.16 -7.66 4.87
N LEU A 75 6.53 -7.12 5.91
CA LEU A 75 6.81 -5.79 6.45
C LEU A 75 7.59 -5.89 7.77
N SER A 76 8.91 -5.68 7.72
CA SER A 76 9.70 -5.38 8.92
C SER A 76 10.08 -3.90 8.92
N VAL A 77 9.51 -3.13 9.85
CA VAL A 77 9.81 -1.71 10.00
C VAL A 77 10.91 -1.56 11.03
N ALA A 78 12.07 -1.01 10.65
CA ALA A 78 13.07 -0.57 11.62
C ALA A 78 13.21 0.95 11.55
N ILE A 79 13.33 1.57 12.72
CA ILE A 79 13.55 3.01 12.85
C ILE A 79 15.07 3.21 12.81
N VAL A 80 15.57 3.91 11.79
CA VAL A 80 16.99 4.23 11.64
C VAL A 80 17.14 5.74 11.68
N GLU A 81 17.83 6.26 12.70
CA GLU A 81 18.22 7.67 12.80
C GLU A 81 17.07 8.66 12.52
N ASP A 82 15.92 8.45 13.19
CA ASP A 82 14.67 9.23 13.06
C ASP A 82 13.88 9.06 11.74
N THR A 83 14.29 8.14 10.85
CA THR A 83 13.56 7.78 9.63
C THR A 83 13.05 6.33 9.72
N ALA A 84 11.77 6.10 9.41
CA ALA A 84 11.26 4.74 9.27
C ALA A 84 11.83 4.12 7.99
N ALA A 85 12.49 2.98 8.11
CA ALA A 85 12.94 2.18 6.97
C ALA A 85 12.12 0.89 6.91
N VAL A 86 11.60 0.55 5.73
CA VAL A 86 10.96 -0.76 5.49
C VAL A 86 12.03 -1.72 4.97
N TYR A 87 12.21 -2.80 5.71
CA TYR A 87 13.00 -3.95 5.31
C TYR A 87 12.06 -5.03 4.79
N PHE A 88 12.38 -5.55 3.60
CA PHE A 88 11.55 -6.46 2.83
C PHE A 88 12.40 -7.62 2.31
N GLU A 89 11.89 -8.84 2.42
CA GLU A 89 12.36 -10.00 1.65
C GLU A 89 11.46 -10.17 0.41
N PRO A 90 12.01 -10.02 -0.81
CA PRO A 90 11.29 -10.33 -2.05
C PRO A 90 10.62 -11.69 -2.01
N ALA A 91 9.30 -11.70 -2.20
CA ALA A 91 8.62 -12.93 -2.60
C ALA A 91 9.21 -13.37 -3.95
N LEU A 92 9.88 -14.53 -3.95
CA LEU A 92 10.49 -15.16 -5.13
C LEU A 92 9.44 -15.51 -6.20
#